data_AF-A0A3S0C1J3-F1
#
_entry.id   AF-A0A3S0C1J3-F1
#
_cell.length_a   1.000
_cell.length_b   1.000
_cell.length_c   1.000
_cell.angle_alpha   90.00
_cell.angle_beta   90.00
_cell.angle_gamma   90.00
#
_symmetry.space_group_name_H-M   'P 1'
#
loop_
_entity.id
_entity.type
_entity.pdbx_description
1 polymer ?
#
loop_
_entity_poly.entity_id
_entity_poly.type
_entity_poly.pdbx_seq_one_letter_code
_entity_poly.pdbx_strand_id
1 'polypeptide(L)' 'MATPWHASTRPHTAPTGDPKTGEIRVPLDLYCVDRPQGPADLVLSRTEAEHLYAALSYQLTRTSAGGPRLAMEAV' A
#
# COMPACT_ATOMS: atom_id res chain seq x y z
N MET A 1 18.34 14.39 -13.18
CA MET A 1 17.96 13.19 -12.42
C MET A 1 16.53 13.38 -11.93
N ALA A 2 15.63 12.44 -12.20
CA ALA A 2 14.25 12.54 -11.71
C ALA A 2 14.24 12.25 -10.21
N THR A 3 13.73 13.19 -9.43
CA THR A 3 13.54 13.04 -7.99
C THR A 3 12.53 11.91 -7.73
N PRO A 4 12.81 10.94 -6.84
CA PRO A 4 11.90 9.82 -6.62
C PRO A 4 10.59 10.32 -5.98
N TRP A 5 9.51 10.18 -6.74
CA TRP A 5 8.15 10.38 -6.26
C TRP A 5 7.66 9.11 -5.56
N HIS A 6 6.99 9.27 -4.43
CA HIS A 6 6.28 8.17 -3.78
C HIS A 6 4.92 8.64 -3.26
N ALA A 7 3.99 7.69 -3.12
CA ALA A 7 2.66 7.94 -2.58
C ALA A 7 2.51 7.17 -1.26
N SER A 8 1.85 7.79 -0.29
CA SER A 8 1.54 7.18 1.00
C SER A 8 0.06 7.38 1.34
N THR A 9 -0.54 6.45 2.07
CA THR A 9 -1.94 6.61 2.51
C THR A 9 -2.07 7.77 3.47
N ARG A 10 -3.13 8.58 3.34
CA ARG A 10 -3.35 9.69 4.26
C ARG A 10 -3.62 9.18 5.67
N PRO A 11 -2.90 9.66 6.69
CA PRO A 11 -3.19 9.33 8.08
C PRO A 11 -4.65 9.67 8.41
N HIS A 12 -5.29 8.81 9.20
CA HIS A 12 -6.65 9.01 9.71
C HIS A 12 -7.76 9.16 8.66
N THR A 13 -7.48 8.88 7.38
CA THR A 13 -8.49 8.90 6.31
C THR A 13 -8.70 7.48 5.81
N ALA A 14 -9.93 6.99 5.95
CA ALA A 14 -10.27 5.65 5.51
C ALA A 14 -10.50 5.61 3.99
N PRO A 15 -10.13 4.49 3.31
CA PRO A 15 -10.64 4.21 1.98
C PRO A 15 -12.17 4.18 1.97
N THR A 16 -12.76 4.60 0.86
CA THR A 16 -14.22 4.58 0.67
C THR A 16 -14.59 3.76 -0.57
N GLY A 17 -15.78 3.17 -0.56
CA GLY A 17 -16.32 2.43 -1.70
C GLY A 17 -17.66 3.00 -2.14
N ASP A 18 -17.88 3.10 -3.44
CA ASP A 18 -19.18 3.44 -4.04
C ASP A 18 -19.94 2.15 -4.36
N PRO A 19 -21.09 1.88 -3.72
CA PRO A 19 -21.86 0.65 -3.94
C PRO A 19 -22.58 0.61 -5.30
N LYS A 20 -22.73 1.73 -6.01
CA LYS A 20 -23.40 1.80 -7.31
C LYS A 20 -22.42 1.54 -8.46
N THR A 21 -21.22 2.08 -8.38
CA THR A 21 -20.19 1.95 -9.43
C THR A 21 -19.18 0.84 -9.14
N GLY A 22 -19.05 0.44 -7.87
CA GLY A 22 -18.00 -0.47 -7.43
C GLY A 22 -16.61 0.19 -7.36
N GLU A 23 -16.53 1.53 -7.48
CA GLU A 23 -15.28 2.26 -7.30
C GLU A 23 -14.82 2.21 -5.84
N ILE A 24 -13.53 2.02 -5.64
CA ILE A 24 -12.86 2.13 -4.35
C ILE A 24 -11.87 3.29 -4.45
N ARG A 25 -11.97 4.24 -3.52
CA ARG A 25 -11.13 5.42 -3.45
C ARG A 25 -10.24 5.33 -2.22
N VAL A 26 -8.93 5.36 -2.46
CA VAL A 26 -7.91 5.36 -1.42
C VAL A 26 -7.25 6.75 -1.38
N PRO A 27 -7.46 7.55 -0.33
CA PRO A 27 -6.81 8.84 -0.18
C PRO A 27 -5.31 8.69 0.03
N LEU A 28 -4.52 9.31 -0.84
CA LEU A 28 -3.06 9.33 -0.80
C LEU A 28 -2.51 10.74 -0.66
N ASP A 29 -1.32 10.86 -0.08
CA ASP A 29 -0.46 12.02 -0.17
C ASP A 29 0.76 11.67 -1.03
N LEU A 30 1.07 12.55 -1.96
CA LEU A 30 2.24 12.45 -2.82
C LEU A 30 3.42 13.15 -2.17
N TYR A 31 4.59 12.55 -2.28
CA TYR A 31 5.84 13.06 -1.74
C TYR A 31 6.93 13.01 -2.81
N CYS A 32 7.82 13.99 -2.75
CA CYS A 32 9.03 14.07 -3.57
C CYS A 32 10.21 14.34 -2.62
N VAL A 33 11.07 13.33 -2.39
CA VAL A 33 12.18 13.39 -1.41
C VAL A 33 11.74 14.03 -0.09
N ASP A 34 10.83 13.34 0.60
CA ASP A 34 10.26 13.73 1.90
C ASP A 34 9.52 15.08 1.94
N ARG A 35 9.31 15.72 0.78
CA ARG A 35 8.49 16.93 0.68
C ARG A 35 7.09 16.58 0.21
N PRO A 36 6.03 16.89 0.98
CA PRO A 36 4.66 16.71 0.53
C PRO A 36 4.41 17.58 -0.71
N GLN A 37 3.84 16.95 -1.73
CA GLN A 37 3.47 17.57 -3.00
C GLN A 37 1.97 17.80 -3.09
N GLY A 38 1.20 17.06 -2.30
CA GLY A 38 -0.22 17.27 -2.12
C GLY A 38 -1.04 15.99 -2.16
N PRO A 39 -2.36 16.13 -2.02
CA PRO A 39 -3.29 15.02 -2.03
C PRO A 39 -3.50 14.46 -3.44
N ALA A 40 -3.63 13.13 -3.54
CA ALA A 40 -4.17 12.43 -4.70
C ALA A 40 -5.12 11.32 -4.26
N ASP A 41 -6.13 10.99 -5.06
CA ASP A 41 -7.00 9.84 -4.80
C ASP A 41 -6.64 8.72 -5.77
N LEU A 42 -6.25 7.56 -5.22
CA LEU A 42 -6.14 6.34 -6.00
C LEU A 42 -7.54 5.75 -6.15
N VAL A 43 -8.07 5.82 -7.37
CA VAL A 43 -9.37 5.27 -7.71
C VAL A 43 -9.16 3.93 -8.40
N LEU A 44 -9.78 2.89 -7.87
CA LEU A 44 -9.73 1.53 -8.39
C LEU A 44 -11.14 1.05 -8.66
N SER A 45 -11.33 0.29 -9.73
CA SER A 45 -12.48 -0.60 -9.81
C SER A 45 -12.40 -1.67 -8.72
N ARG A 46 -13.54 -2.30 -8.42
CA ARG A 46 -13.60 -3.44 -7.49
C ARG A 46 -12.59 -4.54 -7.85
N THR A 47 -12.49 -4.90 -9.13
CA THR A 47 -11.57 -5.95 -9.59
C THR A 47 -10.11 -5.55 -9.41
N GLU A 48 -9.74 -4.31 -9.68
CA GLU A 48 -8.38 -3.81 -9.46
C GLU A 48 -8.02 -3.80 -7.97
N ALA A 49 -8.97 -3.43 -7.10
CA ALA A 49 -8.77 -3.45 -5.66
C ALA A 49 -8.61 -4.89 -5.12
N GLU A 50 -9.40 -5.84 -5.62
CA GLU A 50 -9.27 -7.26 -5.27
C GLU A 50 -7.90 -7.82 -5.69
N HIS A 51 -7.42 -7.49 -6.89
CA HIS A 51 -6.09 -7.88 -7.36
C HIS A 51 -4.96 -7.24 -6.53
N LEU A 52 -5.07 -5.94 -6.23
CA LEU A 52 -4.10 -5.24 -5.40
C LEU A 52 -4.04 -5.84 -4.00
N TYR A 53 -5.21 -6.12 -3.39
CA TYR A 53 -5.30 -6.77 -2.09
C TYR A 53 -4.60 -8.13 -2.11
N ALA A 54 -4.92 -9.00 -3.08
CA ALA A 54 -4.30 -10.32 -3.19
C ALA A 54 -2.76 -10.24 -3.32
N ALA A 55 -2.26 -9.31 -4.14
CA ALA A 55 -0.84 -9.08 -4.31
C ALA A 55 -0.18 -8.61 -3.00
N LEU A 56 -0.78 -7.64 -2.30
CA LEU A 56 -0.26 -7.12 -1.03
C LEU A 56 -0.29 -8.18 0.07
N SER A 57 -1.39 -8.93 0.22
CA SER A 57 -1.50 -10.03 1.18
C SER A 57 -0.44 -11.10 0.95
N TYR A 58 -0.17 -11.45 -0.32
CA TYR A 58 0.89 -12.39 -0.68
C TYR A 58 2.27 -11.88 -0.28
N GLN A 59 2.57 -10.60 -0.54
CA GLN A 59 3.84 -9.97 -0.15
C GLN A 59 4.00 -9.93 1.36
N LEU A 60 2.98 -9.44 2.09
CA LEU A 60 2.99 -9.33 3.55
C LEU A 60 3.23 -10.69 4.21
N THR A 61 2.53 -11.73 3.74
CA THR A 61 2.73 -13.11 4.21
C THR A 61 4.17 -13.57 3.98
N ARG A 62 4.72 -13.35 2.78
CA ARG A 62 6.10 -13.71 2.46
C ARG A 62 7.13 -12.97 3.30
N THR A 63 6.93 -11.67 3.50
CA THR A 63 7.85 -10.84 4.31
C THR A 63 7.82 -11.23 5.78
N SER A 64 6.66 -11.68 6.29
CA SER A 64 6.53 -12.18 7.67
C SER A 64 7.16 -13.55 7.88
N ALA A 65 7.25 -14.37 6.82
CA ALA A 65 7.86 -15.70 6.85
C ALA A 65 9.40 -15.70 6.68
N GLY A 66 10.00 -14.54 6.41
CA GLY A 66 11.43 -14.38 6.10
C GLY A 66 12.37 -14.15 7.29
N GLY A 67 12.05 -14.66 8.48
CA GLY A 67 12.99 -14.66 9.61
C GLY A 67 13.70 -16.02 9.75
N PRO A 68 15.04 -16.12 9.57
CA PRO A 68 15.74 -17.34 9.91
C PRO A 68 15.75 -17.50 11.43
N ARG A 69 14.96 -18.42 11.97
CA ARG A 69 15.20 -18.97 13.31
C ARG A 69 16.32 -20.01 13.22
N LEU A 70 17.52 -19.56 12.86
CA LEU A 70 18.76 -20.24 13.21
C LEU A 70 19.11 -19.83 14.64
N ALA A 71 18.33 -20.35 15.60
CA ALA A 71 18.85 -20.56 16.95
C ALA A 71 19.32 -22.02 16.99
N MET A 72 20.44 -22.26 16.30
CA MET A 72 21.23 -23.47 16.43
C MET A 72 22.65 -23.01 16.76
N GLU A 73 22.86 -22.61 18.00
CA GLU A 73 24.12 -22.52 18.74
C GLU A 73 23.72 -22.43 20.23
N ALA A 74 24.36 -23.10 21.19
CA ALA A 74 25.46 -24.03 21.19
C ALA A 74 25.54 -24.65 22.61
N VAL A 75 26.02 -25.90 22.67
CA VAL A 75 26.57 -26.63 23.85
C VAL A 75 25.61 -26.95 25.01
#